data_AF-A0A3L9I5G0-F1
#
_entry.id   AF-A0A3L9I5G0-F1
#
_cell.length_a   1.000
_cell.length_b   1.000
_cell.length_c   1.000
_cell.angle_alpha   90.00
_cell.angle_beta   90.00
_cell.angle_gamma   90.00
#
_symmetry.space_group_name_H-M   'P 1'
#
loop_
_entity.id
_entity.type
_entity.pdbx_description
1 polymer ?
#
loop_
_entity_poly.entity_id
_entity_poly.type
_entity_poly.pdbx_seq_one_letter_code
_entity_poly.pdbx_strand_id
1 'polypeptide(L)'
;RKMFRKSPYLDNLPVISVDLSRLSAYRLREAQAEGQYCTAEVAIALLDMAGDTEAAAGLGELFTRFKTRYLAGKTQHLGSITAEQLESV
;
A
#
# COMPACT_ATOMS: atom_id res chain seq x y z
N ARG A 1 17.83 -5.72 -2.51
CA ARG A 1 17.68 -7.20 -2.49
C ARG A 1 18.03 -7.84 -1.14
N LYS A 2 17.66 -7.24 0.00
CA LYS A 2 18.02 -7.75 1.34
C LYS A 2 17.36 -9.10 1.66
N MET A 3 16.12 -9.31 1.18
CA MET A 3 15.36 -10.55 1.41
C MET A 3 15.99 -11.76 0.69
N PHE A 4 16.19 -11.69 -0.63
CA PHE A 4 16.84 -12.78 -1.39
C PHE A 4 18.19 -13.21 -0.80
N ARG A 5 19.05 -12.25 -0.44
CA ARG A 5 20.36 -12.57 0.17
C ARG A 5 20.26 -13.30 1.52
N LYS A 6 19.17 -13.13 2.27
CA LYS A 6 18.97 -13.73 3.59
C LYS A 6 18.08 -14.97 3.57
N SER A 7 17.57 -15.36 2.41
CA SER A 7 16.58 -16.42 2.30
C SER A 7 16.91 -17.33 1.12
N PRO A 8 17.90 -18.24 1.29
CA PRO A 8 18.33 -19.15 0.21
C PRO A 8 17.20 -20.01 -0.36
N TYR A 9 16.15 -20.27 0.42
CA TYR A 9 14.97 -20.99 -0.04
C TYR A 9 14.18 -20.26 -1.13
N LEU A 10 14.39 -18.96 -1.31
CA LEU A 10 13.74 -18.16 -2.36
C LEU A 10 14.48 -18.24 -3.70
N ASP A 11 15.70 -18.78 -3.75
CA ASP A 11 16.56 -18.73 -4.94
C ASP A 11 15.98 -19.52 -6.13
N ASN A 12 15.18 -20.56 -5.85
CA ASN A 12 14.59 -21.42 -6.87
C ASN A 12 13.15 -21.05 -7.22
N LEU A 13 12.57 -20.03 -6.58
CA LEU A 13 11.18 -19.63 -6.84
C LEU A 13 11.10 -18.71 -8.06
N PRO A 14 10.06 -18.87 -8.91
CA PRO A 14 9.85 -17.96 -10.03
C PRO A 14 9.62 -16.53 -9.53
N VAL A 15 10.33 -15.57 -10.12
CA VAL A 15 10.16 -14.15 -9.82
C VAL A 15 9.20 -13.54 -10.82
N ILE A 16 8.08 -13.04 -10.30
CA ILE A 16 7.08 -12.34 -11.10
C ILE A 16 7.40 -10.84 -11.07
N SER A 17 7.56 -10.24 -12.25
CA SER A 17 7.64 -8.79 -12.41
C SER A 17 6.25 -8.27 -12.77
N VAL A 18 5.77 -7.27 -12.03
CA VAL A 18 4.45 -6.69 -12.24
C VAL A 18 4.65 -5.24 -12.70
N ASP A 19 4.16 -4.91 -13.88
CA ASP A 19 4.07 -3.52 -14.33
C ASP A 19 2.76 -2.92 -13.79
N LEU A 20 2.92 -1.93 -12.92
CA LEU A 20 1.84 -1.30 -12.15
C LEU A 20 1.64 0.16 -12.56
N SER A 21 2.15 0.55 -13.73
CA SER A 21 2.03 1.91 -14.31
C SER A 21 0.60 2.46 -14.31
N ARG A 22 -0.42 1.59 -14.39
CA ARG A 22 -1.85 1.96 -14.39
C ARG A 22 -2.47 2.16 -12.99
N LEU A 23 -1.87 1.61 -11.94
CA LEU A 23 -2.50 1.53 -10.61
C LEU A 23 -2.02 2.60 -9.62
N SER A 24 -1.02 3.40 -9.98
CA SER A 24 -0.22 4.29 -9.10
C SER A 24 -0.93 5.51 -8.49
N ALA A 25 -2.24 5.49 -8.23
CA ALA A 25 -2.97 6.63 -7.64
C ALA A 25 -3.10 6.57 -6.11
N TYR A 26 -2.06 6.12 -5.40
CA TYR A 26 -2.05 5.96 -3.95
C TYR A 26 -1.61 7.23 -3.19
N ARG A 27 -2.53 8.17 -3.02
CA ARG A 27 -2.30 9.46 -2.31
C ARG A 27 -2.28 9.39 -0.77
N LEU A 28 -2.09 8.21 -0.17
CA LEU A 28 -2.10 8.07 1.30
C LEU A 28 -0.74 8.35 1.94
N ARG A 29 0.36 8.27 1.18
CA ARG A 29 1.70 8.70 1.61
C ARG A 29 1.99 10.10 1.10
N GLU A 30 2.67 10.92 1.91
CA GLU A 30 3.11 12.26 1.53
C GLU A 30 4.18 12.23 0.43
N ALA A 31 5.05 11.23 0.45
CA ALA A 31 6.01 10.96 -0.62
C ALA A 31 5.56 9.71 -1.39
N GLN A 32 5.14 9.90 -2.63
CA GLN A 32 4.90 8.82 -3.57
C GLN A 32 5.98 8.89 -4.66
N ALA A 33 6.77 7.81 -4.77
CA ALA A 33 7.74 7.65 -5.84
C ALA A 33 7.26 6.55 -6.79
N GLU A 34 7.54 6.69 -8.08
CA GLU A 34 7.29 5.64 -9.07
C GLU A 34 7.94 4.31 -8.61
N GLY A 35 7.21 3.20 -8.78
CA GLY A 35 7.67 1.89 -8.30
C GLY A 35 7.33 1.56 -6.84
N GLN A 36 6.75 2.49 -6.06
CA GLN A 36 6.33 2.22 -4.68
C GLN A 36 4.82 1.93 -4.58
N TYR A 37 4.48 0.68 -4.86
CA TYR A 37 3.09 0.20 -4.77
C TYR A 37 2.80 -0.38 -3.38
N CYS A 38 1.57 -0.22 -2.91
CA CYS A 38 1.10 -0.89 -1.70
C CYS A 38 0.69 -2.34 -1.99
N THR A 39 0.52 -3.13 -0.93
CA THR A 39 0.15 -4.55 -1.03
C THR A 39 -1.13 -4.77 -1.85
N ALA A 40 -2.12 -3.88 -1.70
CA ALA A 40 -3.39 -3.99 -2.42
C ALA A 40 -3.21 -3.76 -3.93
N GLU A 41 -2.43 -2.77 -4.34
CA GLU A 41 -2.14 -2.50 -5.76
C GLU A 41 -1.42 -3.68 -6.42
N VAL A 42 -0.43 -4.25 -5.73
CA VAL A 42 0.29 -5.44 -6.21
C VAL A 42 -0.67 -6.63 -6.32
N ALA A 43 -1.52 -6.85 -5.33
CA ALA A 43 -2.48 -7.96 -5.33
C ALA A 43 -3.50 -7.85 -6.47
N ILE A 44 -4.05 -6.65 -6.72
CA ILE A 44 -4.99 -6.40 -7.83
C ILE A 44 -4.37 -6.79 -9.16
N ALA A 45 -3.13 -6.38 -9.42
CA ALA A 45 -2.46 -6.71 -10.67
C ALA A 45 -2.10 -8.19 -10.80
N LEU A 46 -1.72 -8.85 -9.69
CA LEU A 46 -1.48 -10.29 -9.71
C LEU A 46 -2.76 -11.08 -10.02
N LEU A 47 -3.91 -10.65 -9.51
CA LEU A 47 -5.21 -11.25 -9.82
C LEU A 47 -5.57 -11.06 -11.30
N ASP A 48 -5.37 -9.85 -11.84
CA ASP A 48 -5.61 -9.55 -13.26
C ASP A 48 -4.70 -10.37 -14.18
N MET A 49 -3.41 -10.47 -13.84
CA MET A 49 -2.44 -11.33 -14.56
C MET A 49 -2.79 -12.82 -14.49
N ALA A 50 -3.44 -13.26 -13.41
CA ALA A 50 -3.93 -14.63 -13.26
C ALA A 50 -5.26 -14.88 -14.01
N GLY A 51 -5.87 -13.85 -14.60
CA GLY A 51 -7.17 -13.92 -15.28
C GLY A 51 -8.38 -13.86 -14.33
N ASP A 52 -8.17 -13.65 -13.04
CA ASP A 52 -9.24 -13.47 -12.05
C ASP A 52 -9.68 -12.00 -12.00
N THR A 53 -10.33 -11.58 -13.07
CA THR A 53 -10.75 -10.18 -13.26
C THR A 53 -11.84 -9.76 -12.28
N GLU A 54 -12.66 -10.69 -11.81
CA GLU A 54 -13.73 -10.42 -10.84
C GLU A 54 -13.14 -10.07 -9.47
N ALA A 55 -12.20 -10.89 -8.97
CA ALA A 55 -11.51 -10.60 -7.72
C ALA A 55 -10.67 -9.31 -7.81
N ALA A 56 -9.98 -9.10 -8.95
CA ALA A 56 -9.22 -7.88 -9.20
C ALA A 56 -10.11 -6.63 -9.14
N ALA A 57 -11.29 -6.67 -9.80
CA ALA A 57 -12.25 -5.57 -9.80
C ALA A 57 -12.83 -5.31 -8.40
N GLY A 58 -13.26 -6.36 -7.69
CA GLY A 58 -13.82 -6.25 -6.34
C GLY A 58 -12.82 -5.67 -5.34
N LEU A 59 -11.57 -6.15 -5.37
CA LEU A 59 -10.50 -5.62 -4.52
C LEU A 59 -10.17 -4.15 -4.87
N GLY A 60 -10.12 -3.82 -6.16
CA GLY A 60 -9.89 -2.45 -6.63
C GLY A 60 -10.96 -1.47 -6.20
N GLU A 61 -12.24 -1.87 -6.25
CA GLU A 61 -13.35 -1.05 -5.79
C GLU A 61 -13.29 -0.84 -4.27
N LEU A 62 -13.11 -1.92 -3.50
CA LEU A 62 -12.99 -1.85 -2.04
C LEU A 62 -11.85 -0.92 -1.64
N PHE A 63 -10.69 -1.07 -2.28
CA PHE A 63 -9.52 -0.24 -2.03
C PHE A 63 -9.78 1.23 -2.32
N THR A 64 -10.46 1.53 -3.43
CA THR A 64 -10.84 2.90 -3.80
C THR A 64 -11.80 3.50 -2.78
N ARG A 65 -12.84 2.76 -2.36
CA ARG A 65 -13.79 3.20 -1.33
C ARG A 65 -13.11 3.46 0.00
N PHE A 66 -12.25 2.54 0.45
CA PHE A 66 -11.47 2.69 1.68
C PHE A 66 -10.61 3.95 1.64
N LYS A 67 -9.82 4.13 0.58
CA LYS A 67 -8.95 5.30 0.40
C LYS A 67 -9.72 6.61 0.45
N THR A 68 -10.83 6.71 -0.28
CA THR A 68 -11.67 7.91 -0.30
C THR A 68 -12.23 8.23 1.08
N ARG A 69 -12.77 7.23 1.79
CA ARG A 69 -13.33 7.41 3.14
C ARG A 69 -12.26 7.77 4.16
N TYR A 70 -11.10 7.11 4.09
CA TYR A 70 -9.99 7.38 4.99
C TYR A 70 -9.46 8.80 4.81
N LEU A 71 -9.25 9.26 3.56
CA LEU A 71 -8.79 10.61 3.28
C LEU A 71 -9.81 11.67 3.73
N ALA A 72 -11.11 11.42 3.54
CA ALA A 72 -12.16 12.32 4.03
C ALA A 72 -12.15 12.43 5.57
N GLY A 73 -11.82 11.34 6.28
CA GLY A 73 -11.69 11.34 7.74
C GLY A 73 -10.37 11.92 8.27
N LYS A 74 -9.30 11.91 7.46
CA LYS A 74 -7.96 12.39 7.86
C LYS A 74 -7.91 13.92 8.09
N THR A 75 -8.90 14.66 7.58
CA THR A 75 -8.95 16.15 7.63
C THR A 75 -9.44 16.79 8.94
N GLN A 76 -9.56 16.07 10.07
CA GLN A 76 -10.14 16.65 11.31
C GLN A 76 -9.40 16.36 12.63
N HIS A 77 -8.07 16.32 12.65
CA HIS A 77 -7.35 16.55 13.92
C HIS A 77 -6.33 17.68 13.72
N LEU A 78 -6.80 18.92 13.91
CA LEU A 78 -5.91 20.02 14.29
C LEU A 78 -5.17 19.59 15.56
N GLY A 79 -3.84 19.62 15.51
CA GLY A 79 -2.99 19.28 16.64
C GLY A 79 -3.29 20.15 17.85
N SER A 80 -3.45 19.50 19.00
CA SER A 80 -3.13 20.03 20.33
C SER A 80 -3.40 18.94 21.36
N ILE A 81 -2.42 18.07 21.60
CA ILE A 81 -2.09 17.70 22.98
C ILE A 81 -0.58 17.79 23.05
N THR A 82 -0.10 19.02 23.20
CA THR A 82 1.18 19.28 23.85
C THR A 82 1.11 18.56 25.20
N ALA A 83 1.81 17.45 25.36
CA ALA A 83 2.11 16.97 26.70
C ALA A 83 3.12 17.97 27.28
N GLU A 84 2.61 19.03 27.92
CA GLU A 84 3.45 19.84 28.79
C GLU A 84 3.88 18.94 29.96
N GLN A 85 5.19 18.80 30.05
CA GLN A 85 5.95 18.06 31.03
C GLN A 85 5.78 18.69 32.42
N LEU A 86 5.43 17.91 33.43
CA LEU A 86 5.71 18.22 34.84
C LEU A 86 5.93 16.90 35.60
N GLU A 87 7.13 16.32 35.45
CA GLU A 87 7.71 15.55 36.54
C GLU A 87 8.33 16.55 37.52
N SER A 88 7.79 16.60 38.73
CA SER A 88 8.42 17.26 39.88
C SER A 88 7.96 16.60 41.18
N VAL A 89 8.98 16.22 41.96
CA VAL A 89 9.06 15.70 43.35
C VAL A 89 8.75 14.23 43.58
#